data_AF-A0A7C5UX86-F1
#
_entry.id   AF-A0A7C5UX86-F1
#
_cell.length_a   1.000
_cell.length_b   1.000
_cell.length_c   1.000
_cell.angle_alpha   90.00
_cell.angle_beta   90.00
_cell.angle_gamma   90.00
#
_symmetry.space_group_name_H-M   'P 1'
#
loop_
_entity.id
_entity.type
_entity.pdbx_description
1 polymer ?
#
loop_
_entity_poly.entity_id
_entity_poly.type
_entity_poly.pdbx_seq_one_letter_code
_entity_poly.pdbx_strand_id
1 'polypeptide(L)'
;MNVRNTADEIIRVNEQFYILASSSLADNRTQVLKHGDTFGVFDRRGDIEPVGQGAQGLYHEETRFLSKLVLKLEGERPILLSSSVKEDNRL
;
A
#
# COMPACT_ATOMS: atom_id res chain seq x y z
N MET A 1 1.84 -11.77 -20.70
CA MET A 1 2.51 -10.79 -19.82
C MET A 1 1.57 -9.60 -19.75
N ASN A 2 0.64 -9.61 -18.79
CA ASN A 2 -0.49 -8.65 -18.81
C ASN A 2 -0.13 -7.44 -17.97
N VAL A 3 0.09 -6.33 -18.67
CA VAL A 3 0.19 -4.98 -18.15
C VAL A 3 -1.16 -4.65 -17.51
N ARG A 4 -1.20 -4.49 -16.18
CA ARG A 4 -2.39 -3.98 -15.50
C ARG A 4 -2.50 -2.50 -15.83
N ASN A 5 -3.40 -2.21 -16.78
CA ASN A 5 -3.75 -0.88 -17.21
C ASN A 5 -4.64 -0.25 -16.12
N THR A 6 -4.25 0.91 -15.60
CA THR A 6 -4.97 1.70 -14.60
C THR A 6 -6.39 2.10 -15.04
N ALA A 7 -6.76 1.85 -16.31
CA ALA A 7 -8.09 2.02 -16.85
C ALA A 7 -9.15 1.02 -16.33
N ASP A 8 -8.75 -0.09 -15.68
CA ASP A 8 -9.70 -1.10 -15.19
C ASP A 8 -10.46 -0.69 -13.91
N GLU A 9 -10.15 0.46 -13.31
CA GLU A 9 -10.80 0.94 -12.07
C GLU A 9 -11.94 1.94 -12.31
N ILE A 10 -12.22 2.32 -13.57
CA ILE A 10 -13.26 3.29 -13.94
C ILE A 10 -14.29 2.60 -14.84
N ILE A 11 -15.41 2.17 -14.27
CA ILE A 11 -16.54 1.66 -15.06
C ILE A 11 -17.35 2.87 -15.56
N ARG A 12 -17.45 3.00 -16.88
CA ARG A 12 -18.18 4.08 -17.54
C ARG A 12 -19.60 3.61 -17.90
N VAL A 13 -20.61 4.05 -17.16
CA VAL A 13 -22.03 3.77 -17.45
C VAL A 13 -22.77 5.10 -17.61
N ASN A 14 -23.38 5.31 -18.77
CA ASN A 14 -24.24 6.48 -19.07
C ASN A 14 -23.62 7.86 -18.71
N GLU A 15 -22.37 8.09 -19.11
CA GLU A 15 -21.63 9.36 -18.90
C GLU A 15 -21.43 9.78 -17.44
N GLN A 16 -21.74 8.91 -16.48
CA GLN A 16 -21.45 9.11 -15.07
C GLN A 16 -20.18 8.33 -14.70
N PHE A 17 -19.23 9.03 -14.05
CA PHE A 17 -18.03 8.40 -13.51
C PHE A 17 -18.41 7.65 -12.23
N TYR A 18 -18.57 6.34 -12.33
CA TYR A 18 -18.72 5.50 -11.14
C TYR A 18 -17.33 5.26 -10.54
N ILE A 19 -16.96 6.06 -9.54
CA ILE A 19 -15.77 5.78 -8.75
C ILE A 19 -16.09 4.54 -7.93
N LEU A 20 -15.51 3.40 -8.31
CA LEU A 20 -15.44 2.24 -7.44
C LEU A 20 -14.60 2.63 -6.23
N ALA A 21 -15.25 3.20 -5.20
CA ALA A 21 -14.68 3.33 -3.87
C ALA A 21 -14.59 1.92 -3.27
N SER A 22 -13.72 1.08 -3.84
CA SER A 22 -13.26 -0.10 -3.13
C SER A 22 -12.68 0.41 -1.82
N SER A 23 -13.11 -0.17 -0.69
CA SER A 23 -12.68 0.30 0.63
C SER A 23 -11.15 0.41 0.74
N SER A 24 -10.40 -0.35 -0.08
CA SER A 24 -8.96 -0.28 -0.29
C SER A 24 -8.41 1.13 -0.61
N LEU A 25 -9.13 1.94 -1.40
CA LEU A 25 -8.74 3.32 -1.71
C LEU A 25 -9.04 4.28 -0.56
N ALA A 26 -10.13 4.05 0.17
CA ALA A 26 -10.48 4.80 1.38
C ALA A 26 -9.58 4.45 2.57
N ASP A 27 -8.83 3.35 2.44
CA ASP A 27 -7.99 2.75 3.45
C ASP A 27 -6.49 2.99 3.23
N ASN A 28 -6.20 3.99 2.40
CA ASN A 28 -4.88 4.34 1.92
C ASN A 28 -4.08 5.21 2.91
N ARG A 29 -4.26 4.97 4.22
CA ARG A 29 -3.39 5.58 5.22
C ARG A 29 -2.04 4.90 5.12
N THR A 30 -1.07 5.61 4.55
CA THR A 30 0.32 5.17 4.56
C THR A 30 0.88 5.26 5.97
N GLN A 31 1.72 4.29 6.32
CA GLN A 31 2.52 4.33 7.54
C GLN A 31 3.98 4.44 7.17
N VAL A 32 4.69 5.34 7.87
CA VAL A 32 6.12 5.56 7.66
C VAL A 32 6.86 5.20 8.93
N LEU A 33 7.84 4.30 8.81
CA LEU A 33 8.77 3.95 9.89
C LEU A 33 10.17 4.39 9.46
N LYS A 34 10.91 5.04 10.36
CA LYS A 34 12.27 5.55 10.06
C LYS A 34 13.26 5.12 11.13
N HIS A 35 14.42 4.63 10.70
CA HIS A 35 15.54 4.30 11.56
C HIS A 35 16.87 4.60 10.85
N GLY A 36 17.63 5.56 11.39
CA GLY A 36 18.83 6.07 10.71
C GLY A 36 18.50 6.62 9.31
N ASP A 37 19.26 6.17 8.32
CA ASP A 37 19.09 6.50 6.88
C ASP A 37 18.12 5.57 6.15
N THR A 38 17.51 4.64 6.88
CA THR A 38 16.49 3.71 6.37
C THR A 38 15.10 4.18 6.73
N PHE A 39 14.18 4.15 5.78
CA PHE A 39 12.76 4.35 6.04
C PHE A 39 11.90 3.43 5.18
N GLY A 40 10.75 3.04 5.71
CA GLY A 40 9.76 2.21 5.03
C GLY A 40 8.45 2.95 4.89
N VAL A 41 7.81 2.83 3.73
CA VAL A 41 6.46 3.35 3.44
C VAL A 41 5.55 2.15 3.17
N PHE A 42 4.55 1.97 4.02
CA PHE A 42 3.66 0.81 4.05
C PHE A 42 2.19 1.22 3.88
N ASP A 43 1.33 0.29 3.47
CA ASP A 43 -0.11 0.43 3.71
C ASP A 43 -0.42 0.31 5.21
N ARG A 44 -1.66 0.55 5.62
CA ARG A 44 -2.05 0.48 7.04
C ARG A 44 -1.89 -0.91 7.68
N ARG A 45 -1.66 -1.96 6.88
CA ARG A 45 -1.47 -3.36 7.32
C ARG A 45 0.01 -3.72 7.46
N GLY A 46 0.91 -2.82 7.05
CA GLY A 46 2.35 -3.08 6.99
C GLY A 46 2.82 -3.70 5.68
N ASP A 47 1.95 -3.83 4.68
CA ASP A 47 2.33 -4.37 3.37
C ASP A 47 2.91 -3.28 2.46
N ILE A 48 3.77 -3.69 1.54
CA ILE A 48 4.28 -2.92 0.40
C ILE A 48 3.72 -3.57 -0.86
N GLU A 49 2.90 -2.85 -1.60
CA GLU A 49 2.39 -3.23 -2.91
C GLU A 49 2.89 -2.28 -4.01
N PRO A 50 3.09 -2.78 -5.24
CA PRO A 50 3.45 -1.94 -6.38
C PRO A 50 2.23 -1.19 -6.97
N VAL A 51 1.18 -0.92 -6.18
CA VAL A 51 -0.10 -0.36 -6.63
C VAL A 51 -0.18 1.14 -6.31
N GLY A 52 -0.80 1.95 -7.18
CA GLY A 52 -1.02 3.39 -6.96
C GLY A 52 0.19 4.28 -7.31
N GLN A 53 0.44 5.34 -6.53
CA GLN A 53 1.54 6.29 -6.75
C GLN A 53 2.95 5.68 -6.58
N GLY A 54 3.03 4.40 -6.19
CA GLY A 54 4.26 3.64 -6.17
C GLY A 54 5.26 4.12 -5.13
N ALA A 55 4.87 4.93 -4.14
CA ALA A 55 5.77 5.41 -3.08
C ALA A 55 6.09 4.35 -2.02
N GLN A 56 5.26 3.30 -1.90
CA GLN A 56 5.51 2.20 -0.97
C GLN A 56 6.83 1.50 -1.27
N GLY A 57 7.58 1.20 -0.23
CA GLY A 57 8.88 0.56 -0.35
C GLY A 57 9.75 0.72 0.87
N LEU A 58 10.83 -0.05 0.91
CA LEU A 58 11.94 0.14 1.85
C LEU A 58 13.05 0.90 1.15
N TYR A 59 13.49 1.99 1.76
CA TYR A 59 14.51 2.89 1.24
C TYR A 59 15.69 2.97 2.20
N HIS A 60 16.88 3.09 1.65
CA HIS A 60 18.11 3.39 2.37
C HIS A 60 18.93 4.36 1.51
N GLU A 61 19.40 5.46 2.08
CA GLU A 61 20.13 6.50 1.33
C GLU A 61 19.41 6.89 0.02
N GLU A 62 18.13 7.28 0.17
CA GLU A 62 17.19 7.64 -0.92
C GLU A 62 16.92 6.56 -1.99
N THR A 63 17.54 5.39 -1.90
CA THR A 63 17.41 4.32 -2.89
C THR A 63 16.36 3.31 -2.43
N ARG A 64 15.41 2.94 -3.30
CA ARG A 64 14.44 1.89 -2.99
C ARG A 64 15.08 0.50 -3.14
N PHE A 65 15.18 -0.22 -2.03
CA PHE A 65 15.69 -1.60 -1.99
C PHE A 65 14.58 -2.66 -2.03
N LEU A 66 13.37 -2.34 -1.57
CA LEU A 66 12.24 -3.27 -1.60
C LEU A 66 11.00 -2.56 -2.17
N SER A 67 10.38 -3.17 -3.18
CA SER A 67 9.19 -2.63 -3.86
C SER A 67 7.93 -3.49 -3.66
N LYS A 68 8.05 -4.64 -2.99
CA LYS A 68 6.93 -5.51 -2.65
C LYS A 68 7.22 -6.36 -1.41
N LEU A 69 6.28 -6.35 -0.47
CA LEU A 69 6.24 -7.16 0.74
C LEU A 69 4.77 -7.36 1.10
N VAL A 70 4.26 -8.58 1.03
CA VAL A 70 2.84 -8.83 1.34
C VAL A 70 2.73 -10.03 2.25
N LEU A 71 2.13 -9.85 3.42
CA LEU A 71 1.80 -10.94 4.32
C LEU A 71 0.51 -11.64 3.85
N LYS A 72 0.59 -12.97 3.77
CA LYS A 72 -0.56 -13.82 3.44
C LYS A 72 -0.63 -15.00 4.39
N LEU A 73 -1.83 -15.36 4.80
CA LEU A 73 -2.15 -16.58 5.53
C LEU A 73 -3.09 -17.40 4.66
N GLU A 74 -2.74 -18.66 4.38
CA GLU A 74 -3.49 -19.51 3.45
C GLU A 74 -3.74 -18.84 2.07
N GLY A 75 -2.79 -18.04 1.60
CA GLY A 75 -2.87 -17.33 0.31
C GLY A 75 -3.68 -16.01 0.34
N GLU A 76 -4.40 -15.76 1.43
CA GLU A 76 -5.26 -14.60 1.63
C GLU A 76 -4.61 -13.52 2.50
N ARG A 77 -5.02 -12.26 2.29
CA ARG A 77 -4.59 -11.15 3.16
C ARG A 77 -5.29 -11.23 4.51
N PRO A 78 -4.56 -11.18 5.64
CA PRO A 78 -5.18 -11.18 6.97
C PRO A 78 -6.11 -9.99 7.19
N ILE A 79 -7.15 -10.19 8.01
CA ILE A 79 -8.00 -9.09 8.49
C ILE A 79 -7.18 -8.20 9.42
N LEU A 80 -7.23 -6.88 9.20
CA LEU A 80 -6.58 -5.93 10.09
C LEU A 80 -7.40 -5.80 11.38
N LEU A 81 -6.79 -6.16 12.51
CA LEU A 81 -7.41 -5.99 13.82
C LEU A 81 -7.12 -4.58 14.38
N SER A 82 -5.86 -4.17 14.36
CA SER A 82 -5.39 -2.86 14.82
C SER A 82 -4.08 -2.48 14.14
N SER A 83 -3.81 -1.18 14.01
CA SER A 83 -2.55 -0.65 13.49
C SER A 83 -2.20 0.69 14.12
N SER A 84 -0.99 0.82 14.66
CA SER A 84 -0.52 2.05 15.31
C SER A 84 0.99 2.18 15.15
N VAL A 85 1.44 3.39 14.81
CA VAL A 85 2.86 3.77 14.87
C VAL A 85 3.08 4.53 16.17
N LYS A 86 3.98 4.06 17.02
CA LYS A 86 4.42 4.79 18.24
C LYS A 86 5.55 5.75 17.90
N GLU A 87 5.77 6.77 18.74
CA GLU A 87 6.80 7.79 18.53
C GLU A 87 8.22 7.22 18.37
N ASP A 88 8.48 6.06 18.95
CA ASP A 88 9.75 5.34 18.89
C ASP A 88 9.75 4.19 17.87
N ASN A 89 8.77 4.15 16.97
CA ASN A 89 8.56 3.07 16.01
C ASN A 89 8.45 1.67 16.63
N ARG A 90 8.10 1.57 17.93
CA ARG A 90 7.84 0.27 18.58
C ARG A 90 6.40 -0.18 18.35
N LEU A 91 6.22 -1.50 18.24
CA LEU A 91 4.91 -2.17 18.20
C LEU A 91 4.28 -2.23 19.60
#